data_AF-A0A2W4QTN5-F1
#
_entry.id   AF-A0A2W4QTN5-F1
#
_cell.length_a   1.000
_cell.length_b   1.000
_cell.length_c   1.000
_cell.angle_alpha   90.00
_cell.angle_beta   90.00
_cell.angle_gamma   90.00
#
_symmetry.space_group_name_H-M   'P 1'
#
loop_
_entity.id
_entity.type
_entity.pdbx_description
1 polymer ?
#
loop_
_entity_poly.entity_id
_entity_poly.type
_entity_poly.pdbx_seq_one_letter_code
_entity_poly.pdbx_strand_id
1 'polypeptide(L)'
;MPVGVFNLIGLYLYGDMMVDPAIAFASKFDVRFRSLTHGFSHNEIPLFQALHSALVELSGQFQIEEYHGTSHQVKFAGNGSYARTQARCELSDLMIVTYSQISRHVRLTYLQAKSERATLNCVFGRSFSANLEQWFLLSTRPTISGAGAFNPPSDLL
;
A
#
# COMPACT_ATOMS: atom_id res chain seq x y z
N MET A 1 -17.80 -10.64 -2.61
CA MET A 1 -17.31 -9.79 -1.50
C MET A 1 -16.87 -8.47 -2.11
N PRO A 2 -17.16 -7.31 -1.50
CA PRO A 2 -16.90 -6.04 -2.17
C PRO A 2 -15.39 -5.78 -2.20
N VAL A 3 -14.87 -5.56 -3.40
CA VAL A 3 -13.51 -5.08 -3.64
C VAL A 3 -13.41 -3.71 -2.98
N GLY A 4 -12.46 -3.54 -2.06
CA GLY A 4 -12.27 -2.31 -1.31
C GLY A 4 -12.13 -1.11 -2.26
N VAL A 5 -12.95 -0.08 -2.02
CA VAL A 5 -12.88 1.20 -2.72
C VAL A 5 -11.55 1.87 -2.35
N PHE A 6 -10.64 1.98 -3.32
CA PHE A 6 -9.43 2.78 -3.19
C PHE A 6 -9.80 4.27 -3.27
N ASN A 7 -9.92 4.93 -2.13
CA ASN A 7 -10.00 6.39 -2.07
C ASN A 7 -8.59 6.99 -2.22
N LEU A 8 -8.18 7.30 -3.45
CA LEU A 8 -7.10 8.26 -3.70
C LEU A 8 -7.67 9.67 -3.50
N ILE A 9 -7.44 10.28 -2.34
CA ILE A 9 -7.86 11.68 -2.07
C ILE A 9 -6.64 12.61 -2.11
N GLY A 10 -6.68 13.57 -3.04
CA GLY A 10 -6.34 14.97 -2.78
C GLY A 10 -4.99 15.49 -3.27
N LEU A 11 -4.96 16.07 -4.47
CA LEU A 11 -3.99 17.10 -4.86
C LEU A 11 -4.78 18.35 -5.26
N TYR A 12 -4.84 19.34 -4.37
CA TYR A 12 -5.48 20.62 -4.62
C TYR A 12 -4.60 21.47 -5.55
N LEU A 13 -5.15 21.92 -6.66
CA LEU A 13 -4.71 23.14 -7.34
C LEU A 13 -5.94 24.00 -7.61
N TYR A 14 -5.89 25.23 -7.09
CA TYR A 14 -6.89 26.28 -7.23
C TYR A 14 -7.00 26.74 -8.70
N GLY A 15 -8.23 26.89 -9.21
CA GLY A 15 -8.54 27.79 -10.33
C GLY A 15 -9.10 27.12 -11.58
N ASP A 16 -10.30 27.58 -11.95
CA ASP A 16 -11.10 27.32 -13.16
C ASP A 16 -11.77 25.95 -13.34
N MET A 17 -12.94 25.98 -14.00
CA MET A 17 -13.86 24.89 -14.33
C MET A 17 -13.25 23.80 -15.25
N MET A 18 -11.99 23.43 -15.04
CA MET A 18 -11.39 22.23 -15.60
C MET A 18 -11.65 21.05 -14.68
N VAL A 19 -11.99 19.89 -15.26
CA VAL A 19 -12.05 18.63 -14.53
C VAL A 19 -10.75 18.49 -13.75
N ASP A 20 -10.85 18.34 -12.42
CA ASP A 20 -9.70 18.16 -11.54
C ASP A 20 -8.76 17.10 -12.16
N PRO A 21 -7.49 17.44 -12.44
CA PRO A 21 -6.54 16.51 -13.03
C PRO A 21 -6.45 15.19 -12.26
N ALA A 22 -6.66 15.21 -10.94
CA ALA A 22 -6.72 14.01 -10.12
C ALA A 22 -7.95 13.14 -10.45
N ILE A 23 -9.12 13.74 -10.66
CA ILE A 23 -10.34 13.04 -11.08
C ILE A 23 -10.16 12.43 -12.48
N ALA A 24 -9.60 13.21 -13.41
CA ALA A 24 -9.33 12.73 -14.77
C ALA A 24 -8.31 11.57 -14.77
N PHE A 25 -7.27 11.65 -13.95
CA PHE A 25 -6.30 10.57 -13.78
C PHE A 25 -6.94 9.34 -13.14
N ALA A 26 -7.69 9.49 -12.05
CA ALA A 26 -8.35 8.40 -11.36
C ALA A 26 -9.33 7.63 -12.28
N SER A 27 -10.07 8.35 -13.12
CA SER A 27 -10.96 7.73 -14.11
C SER A 27 -10.20 6.91 -15.15
N LYS A 28 -9.09 7.44 -15.69
CA LYS A 28 -8.24 6.70 -16.64
C LYS A 28 -7.60 5.47 -15.99
N PHE A 29 -7.15 5.63 -14.74
CA PHE A 29 -6.59 4.53 -13.95
C PHE A 29 -7.60 3.42 -13.73
N ASP A 30 -8.83 3.73 -13.29
CA ASP A 30 -9.87 2.72 -13.06
C ASP A 30 -10.20 1.93 -14.34
N VAL A 31 -10.37 2.61 -15.48
CA VAL A 31 -10.60 1.96 -16.77
C VAL A 31 -9.44 1.04 -17.13
N ARG A 32 -8.20 1.52 -17.01
CA ARG A 32 -7.01 0.74 -17.38
C ARG A 32 -6.83 -0.46 -16.46
N PHE A 33 -6.91 -0.26 -15.15
CA PHE A 33 -6.76 -1.33 -14.15
C PHE A 33 -7.82 -2.41 -14.33
N ARG A 34 -9.09 -2.05 -14.56
CA ARG A 34 -10.15 -3.02 -14.86
C ARG A 34 -9.89 -3.79 -16.15
N SER A 35 -9.36 -3.13 -17.18
CA SER A 35 -9.01 -3.82 -18.44
C SER A 35 -7.91 -4.86 -18.23
N LEU A 36 -6.91 -4.55 -17.39
CA LEU A 36 -5.78 -5.43 -17.11
C LEU A 36 -6.13 -6.59 -16.18
N THR A 37 -7.11 -6.39 -15.29
CA THR A 37 -7.52 -7.39 -14.29
C THR A 37 -8.74 -8.21 -14.72
N HIS A 38 -9.29 -7.95 -15.90
CA HIS A 38 -10.46 -8.66 -16.40
C HIS A 38 -10.19 -10.17 -16.51
N GLY A 39 -10.98 -10.97 -15.79
CA GLY A 39 -10.86 -12.43 -15.78
C GLY A 39 -9.74 -12.97 -14.88
N PHE A 40 -9.05 -12.12 -14.10
CA PHE A 40 -8.12 -12.62 -13.09
C PHE A 40 -8.85 -13.41 -12.01
N SER A 41 -8.28 -14.55 -11.64
CA SER A 41 -8.63 -15.23 -10.39
C SER A 41 -8.06 -14.43 -9.20
N HIS A 42 -8.49 -14.74 -7.98
CA HIS A 42 -8.15 -14.05 -6.73
C HIS A 42 -6.66 -14.12 -6.31
N ASN A 43 -5.73 -14.18 -7.26
CA ASN A 43 -4.30 -14.18 -7.04
C ASN A 43 -3.83 -12.73 -6.87
N GLU A 44 -3.20 -12.44 -5.73
CA GLU A 44 -2.78 -11.08 -5.34
C GLU A 44 -1.64 -10.54 -6.22
N ILE A 45 -0.68 -11.39 -6.59
CA ILE A 45 0.49 -10.99 -7.41
C ILE A 45 0.08 -10.41 -8.78
N PRO A 46 -0.76 -11.08 -9.60
CA PRO A 46 -1.26 -10.48 -10.84
C PRO A 46 -1.97 -9.14 -10.64
N LEU A 47 -2.72 -8.96 -9.55
CA LEU A 47 -3.40 -7.70 -9.26
C LEU A 47 -2.39 -6.58 -8.96
N PHE A 48 -1.31 -6.86 -8.21
CA PHE A 48 -0.23 -5.91 -7.97
C PHE A 48 0.49 -5.50 -9.26
N GLN A 49 0.79 -6.48 -10.13
CA GLN A 49 1.42 -6.22 -11.42
C GLN A 49 0.53 -5.41 -12.37
N ALA A 50 -0.79 -5.65 -12.35
CA ALA A 50 -1.76 -4.85 -13.09
C ALA A 50 -1.85 -3.42 -12.56
N LEU A 51 -1.81 -3.22 -11.23
CA LEU A 51 -1.79 -1.91 -10.61
C LEU A 51 -0.53 -1.14 -10.99
N HIS A 52 0.63 -1.81 -10.90
CA HIS A 52 1.91 -1.27 -11.35
C HIS A 52 1.83 -0.80 -12.80
N SER A 53 1.38 -1.68 -13.69
CA SER A 53 1.27 -1.41 -15.13
C SER A 53 0.34 -0.23 -15.42
N ALA A 54 -0.83 -0.18 -14.78
CA ALA A 54 -1.79 0.90 -14.96
C ALA A 54 -1.23 2.26 -14.51
N LEU A 55 -0.52 2.32 -13.38
CA LEU A 55 0.04 3.59 -12.87
C LEU A 55 1.20 4.10 -13.72
N VAL A 56 2.16 3.23 -14.06
CA VAL A 56 3.36 3.60 -14.82
C VAL A 56 3.02 3.97 -16.26
N GLU A 57 2.08 3.26 -16.90
CA GLU A 57 1.63 3.58 -18.27
C GLU A 57 0.93 4.94 -18.34
N LEU A 58 0.19 5.31 -17.29
CA LEU A 58 -0.55 6.58 -17.25
C LEU A 58 0.32 7.76 -16.82
N SER A 59 1.43 7.53 -16.11
CA SER A 59 2.33 8.60 -15.69
C SER A 59 3.71 8.08 -15.31
N GLY A 60 4.74 8.68 -15.91
CA GLY A 60 6.15 8.45 -15.54
C GLY A 60 6.56 9.08 -14.21
N GLN A 61 5.63 9.62 -13.42
CA GLN A 61 5.91 10.21 -12.10
C GLN A 61 5.82 9.19 -10.95
N PHE A 62 5.35 7.98 -11.24
CA PHE A 62 5.27 6.89 -10.27
C PHE A 62 6.45 5.95 -10.47
N GLN A 63 7.22 5.73 -9.41
CA GLN A 63 8.11 4.57 -9.30
C GLN A 63 7.46 3.60 -8.32
N ILE A 64 7.38 2.34 -8.68
CA ILE A 64 6.69 1.32 -7.89
C ILE A 64 7.65 0.17 -7.67
N GLU A 65 7.77 -0.25 -6.42
CA GLU A 65 8.60 -1.37 -6.01
C GLU A 65 7.74 -2.46 -5.38
N GLU A 66 7.93 -3.69 -5.83
CA GLU A 66 7.26 -4.86 -5.28
C GLU A 66 8.04 -5.36 -4.08
N TYR A 67 7.40 -5.25 -2.91
CA TYR A 67 7.98 -5.69 -1.63
C TYR A 67 7.47 -7.07 -1.21
N HIS A 68 6.52 -7.62 -1.98
CA HIS A 68 5.86 -8.89 -1.73
C HIS A 68 6.83 -10.02 -1.35
N GLY A 69 6.54 -10.66 -0.22
CA GLY A 69 7.22 -11.88 0.23
C GLY A 69 8.19 -11.68 1.41
N THR A 70 9.35 -12.34 1.35
CA THR A 70 10.27 -12.43 2.51
C THR A 70 11.49 -11.52 2.43
N SER A 71 11.70 -10.87 1.29
CA SER A 71 12.84 -10.00 1.01
C SER A 71 12.77 -8.68 1.78
N HIS A 72 11.59 -8.07 1.93
CA HIS A 72 11.42 -6.73 2.51
C HIS A 72 10.76 -6.78 3.89
N GLN A 73 11.27 -7.66 4.76
CA GLN A 73 10.77 -7.81 6.12
C GLN A 73 11.49 -6.91 7.11
N VAL A 74 10.74 -6.40 8.07
CA VAL A 74 11.21 -5.55 9.15
C VAL A 74 10.91 -6.18 10.49
N LYS A 75 11.72 -5.84 11.50
CA LYS A 75 11.53 -6.18 12.90
C LYS A 75 11.31 -4.91 13.71
N PHE A 76 10.43 -4.98 14.69
CA PHE A 76 10.09 -3.87 15.57
C PHE A 76 9.53 -4.38 16.92
N ALA A 77 9.51 -3.48 17.91
CA ALA A 77 8.90 -3.75 19.20
C ALA A 77 7.37 -3.58 19.12
N GLY A 78 6.64 -4.67 19.27
CA GLY A 78 5.17 -4.64 19.35
C GLY A 78 4.67 -4.51 20.78
N ASN A 79 3.35 -4.30 20.92
CA ASN A 79 2.70 -4.10 22.22
C ASN A 79 2.16 -5.38 22.89
N GLY A 80 2.31 -6.54 22.25
CA GLY A 80 1.78 -7.82 22.71
C GLY A 80 0.27 -8.03 22.46
N SER A 81 -0.46 -7.01 22.00
CA SER A 81 -1.91 -7.09 21.72
C SER A 81 -2.21 -7.15 20.21
N TYR A 82 -1.67 -6.20 19.44
CA TYR A 82 -1.86 -6.12 17.99
C TYR A 82 -0.60 -6.58 17.24
N ALA A 83 0.55 -6.56 17.90
CA ALA A 83 1.80 -7.10 17.37
C ALA A 83 2.57 -7.83 18.46
N ARG A 84 3.28 -8.91 18.11
CA ARG A 84 4.16 -9.62 19.07
C ARG A 84 5.22 -8.67 19.64
N THR A 85 5.65 -8.89 20.88
CA THR A 85 6.68 -8.05 21.54
C THR A 85 7.95 -7.91 20.71
N GLN A 86 8.34 -8.98 20.01
CA GLN A 86 9.41 -8.99 19.01
C GLN A 86 8.77 -9.34 17.65
N ALA A 87 8.13 -8.35 17.04
CA ALA A 87 7.40 -8.56 15.80
C ALA A 87 8.35 -8.62 14.62
N ARG A 88 7.96 -9.41 13.62
CA ARG A 88 8.60 -9.46 12.32
C ARG A 88 7.52 -9.66 11.26
N CYS A 89 7.42 -8.73 10.34
CA CYS A 89 6.53 -8.84 9.20
C CYS A 89 7.12 -8.14 7.98
N GLU A 90 6.49 -8.35 6.84
CA GLU A 90 6.72 -7.60 5.62
C GLU A 90 6.35 -6.11 5.81
N LEU A 91 7.12 -5.19 5.23
CA LEU A 91 6.83 -3.77 5.31
C LEU A 91 5.52 -3.40 4.58
N SER A 92 5.36 -3.88 3.35
CA SER A 92 4.19 -3.70 2.47
C SER A 92 4.26 -4.70 1.32
N ASP A 93 3.17 -4.91 0.58
CA ASP A 93 3.23 -5.69 -0.68
C ASP A 93 3.77 -4.83 -1.83
N LEU A 94 3.40 -3.55 -1.86
CA LEU A 94 3.83 -2.56 -2.85
C LEU A 94 4.25 -1.25 -2.18
N MET A 95 5.35 -0.66 -2.63
CA MET A 95 5.74 0.71 -2.30
C MET A 95 5.62 1.58 -3.56
N ILE A 96 4.85 2.67 -3.46
CA ILE A 96 4.69 3.65 -4.52
C ILE A 96 5.42 4.93 -4.11
N VAL A 97 6.44 5.28 -4.89
CA VAL A 97 7.20 6.52 -4.77
C VAL A 97 6.64 7.53 -5.74
N THR A 98 6.30 8.71 -5.22
CA THR A 98 5.88 9.86 -6.02
C THR A 98 6.77 11.04 -5.71
N TYR A 99 7.18 11.77 -6.74
CA TYR A 99 7.98 12.97 -6.58
C TYR A 99 7.29 14.16 -7.23
N SER A 100 7.18 15.26 -6.48
CA SER A 100 6.73 16.54 -7.02
C SER A 100 7.93 17.41 -7.34
N GLN A 101 8.13 17.74 -8.61
CA GLN A 101 9.15 18.71 -9.03
C GLN A 101 8.86 20.12 -8.49
N ILE A 102 7.60 20.46 -8.26
CA ILE A 102 7.16 21.79 -7.78
C ILE A 102 7.50 21.94 -6.31
N SER A 103 7.01 21.03 -5.45
CA SER A 103 7.25 21.12 -4.02
C SER A 103 8.60 20.54 -3.61
N ARG A 104 9.29 19.81 -4.50
CA ARG A 104 10.52 19.05 -4.21
C ARG A 104 10.37 18.03 -3.09
N HIS A 105 9.17 17.50 -2.90
CA HIS A 105 8.89 16.44 -1.91
C HIS A 105 8.77 15.08 -2.59
N VAL A 106 9.31 14.06 -1.93
CA VAL A 106 9.03 12.65 -2.21
C VAL A 106 7.98 12.17 -1.23
N ARG A 107 6.98 11.42 -1.74
CA ARG A 107 6.01 10.71 -0.91
C ARG A 107 6.11 9.22 -1.20
N LEU A 108 6.32 8.45 -0.14
CA LEU A 108 6.27 7.00 -0.12
C LEU A 108 4.86 6.58 0.31
N THR A 109 4.23 5.72 -0.47
CA THR A 109 2.93 5.12 -0.15
C THR A 109 3.10 3.62 -0.06
N TYR A 110 2.86 3.07 1.13
CA TYR A 110 2.93 1.64 1.39
C TYR A 110 1.54 1.04 1.24
N LEU A 111 1.38 0.11 0.30
CA LEU A 111 0.13 -0.54 -0.01
C LEU A 111 0.17 -2.01 0.39
N GLN A 112 -0.91 -2.45 1.03
CA GLN A 112 -1.11 -3.82 1.48
C GLN A 112 -2.33 -4.38 0.77
N ALA A 113 -2.23 -5.60 0.25
CA ALA A 113 -3.41 -6.38 -0.07
C ALA A 113 -3.23 -7.78 0.51
N LYS A 114 -3.77 -7.95 1.71
CA LYS A 114 -3.83 -9.25 2.38
C LYS A 114 -5.25 -9.74 2.41
N SER A 115 -5.51 -10.85 1.73
CA SER A 115 -6.66 -11.69 2.02
C SER A 115 -6.31 -12.56 3.24
N GLU A 116 -6.66 -12.08 4.44
CA GLU A 116 -6.51 -12.93 5.61
C GLU A 116 -7.58 -14.02 5.62
N ARG A 117 -7.12 -15.27 5.71
CA ARG A 117 -7.98 -16.44 5.87
C ARG A 117 -8.40 -16.67 7.32
N ALA A 118 -7.72 -16.04 8.27
CA ALA A 118 -8.00 -16.15 9.69
C ALA A 118 -8.90 -14.99 10.13
N THR A 119 -10.12 -15.32 10.55
CA THR A 119 -11.03 -14.34 11.15
C THR A 119 -10.61 -14.10 12.59
N LEU A 120 -10.26 -12.87 12.93
CA LEU A 120 -10.08 -12.47 14.31
C LEU A 120 -11.46 -12.26 14.93
N ASN A 121 -11.72 -13.01 15.99
CA ASN A 121 -12.93 -12.83 16.78
C ASN A 121 -12.76 -11.58 17.66
N CYS A 122 -13.74 -10.68 17.62
CA CYS A 122 -13.91 -9.60 18.60
C CYS A 122 -12.86 -8.47 18.55
N VAL A 123 -12.52 -7.96 17.37
CA VAL A 123 -11.89 -6.62 17.29
C VAL A 123 -13.03 -5.59 17.27
N PHE A 124 -13.20 -4.83 18.37
CA PHE A 124 -14.36 -3.93 18.57
C PHE A 124 -15.73 -4.59 18.38
N GLY A 125 -15.87 -5.86 18.80
CA GLY A 125 -17.13 -6.60 18.66
C GLY A 125 -17.48 -7.00 17.22
N ARG A 126 -16.55 -6.86 16.26
CA ARG A 126 -16.71 -7.31 14.87
C ARG A 126 -15.71 -8.41 14.54
N SER A 127 -16.11 -9.29 13.63
CA SER A 127 -15.21 -10.23 12.98
C SER A 127 -14.46 -9.50 11.87
N PHE A 128 -13.13 -9.48 11.95
CA PHE A 128 -12.28 -8.79 10.99
C PHE A 128 -11.10 -9.71 10.65
N SER A 129 -10.73 -9.76 9.37
CA SER A 129 -9.55 -10.51 8.91
C SER A 129 -8.53 -9.48 8.44
N ALA A 130 -7.42 -9.34 9.16
CA ALA A 130 -6.34 -8.44 8.81
C ALA A 130 -5.06 -8.71 9.60
N ASN A 131 -3.94 -8.44 8.94
CA ASN A 131 -2.63 -8.62 9.55
C ASN A 131 -2.38 -7.51 10.57
N LEU A 132 -2.74 -7.79 11.83
CA LEU A 132 -2.64 -6.82 12.91
C LEU A 132 -1.21 -6.34 13.14
N GLU A 133 -0.20 -7.17 12.86
CA GLU A 133 1.19 -6.75 13.01
C GLU A 133 1.58 -5.68 11.99
N GLN A 134 1.18 -5.88 10.74
CA GLN A 134 1.43 -4.92 9.67
C GLN A 134 0.59 -3.64 9.84
N TRP A 135 -0.66 -3.78 10.29
CA TRP A 135 -1.49 -2.64 10.65
C TRP A 135 -0.87 -1.85 11.80
N PHE A 136 -0.39 -2.52 12.85
CA PHE A 136 0.28 -1.89 13.99
C PHE A 136 1.55 -1.17 13.52
N LEU A 137 2.38 -1.81 12.69
CA LEU A 137 3.58 -1.22 12.11
C LEU A 137 3.29 0.11 11.40
N LEU A 138 2.35 0.13 10.46
CA LEU A 138 2.07 1.33 9.65
C LEU A 138 1.29 2.41 10.40
N SER A 139 0.50 2.04 11.41
CA SER A 139 -0.27 2.99 12.22
C SER A 139 0.57 3.65 13.31
N THR A 140 1.48 2.91 13.94
CA THR A 140 2.30 3.41 15.07
C THR A 140 3.69 3.87 14.65
N ARG A 141 4.17 3.45 13.47
CA ARG A 141 5.46 3.87 12.87
C ARG A 141 6.61 3.76 13.88
N PRO A 142 6.80 2.59 14.52
CA PRO A 142 7.89 2.41 15.46
C PRO A 142 9.22 2.43 14.71
N THR A 143 10.31 2.61 15.45
CA THR A 143 11.64 2.35 14.91
C THR A 143 11.74 0.91 14.42
N ILE A 144 12.25 0.75 13.20
CA ILE A 144 12.38 -0.56 12.55
C ILE A 144 13.84 -0.98 12.40
N SER A 145 14.03 -2.27 12.18
CA SER A 145 15.28 -2.83 11.67
C SER A 145 15.00 -3.82 10.57
N GLY A 146 15.93 -3.96 9.63
CA GLY A 146 15.83 -4.92 8.54
C GLY A 146 15.92 -6.38 8.98
N ALA A 147 15.39 -7.28 8.15
CA ALA A 147 15.58 -8.72 8.28
C ALA A 147 16.26 -9.28 7.03
N GLY A 148 17.31 -10.10 7.23
CA GLY A 148 18.07 -10.67 6.12
C GLY A 148 18.93 -9.60 5.43
N ALA A 149 18.86 -9.53 4.10
CA ALA A 149 19.63 -8.58 3.29
C ALA A 149 18.99 -7.19 3.18
N PHE A 150 17.69 -7.07 3.50
CA PHE A 150 17.01 -5.78 3.50
C PHE A 150 17.41 -4.98 4.73
N ASN A 151 17.91 -3.77 4.52
CA ASN A 151 18.45 -2.90 5.56
C ASN A 151 17.94 -1.46 5.39
N PRO A 152 16.65 -1.20 5.67
CA PRO A 152 16.09 0.14 5.58
C PRO A 152 16.60 1.05 6.71
N PRO A 153 16.53 2.38 6.55
CA PRO A 153 16.69 3.32 7.66
C PRO A 153 15.72 2.98 8.80
N SER A 154 16.18 3.18 10.04
CA SER A 154 15.40 2.83 11.22
C SER A 154 14.17 3.72 11.44
N ASP A 155 14.16 4.89 10.82
CA ASP A 155 13.15 5.94 10.85
C ASP A 155 12.40 6.10 9.51
N LEU A 156 12.35 5.03 8.70
CA LEU A 156 11.71 5.04 7.39
C LEU A 156 10.19 5.36 7.41
N LEU A 157 9.50 5.13 8.54
CA LEU A 157 8.03 5.16 8.68
C LEU A 157 7.48 6.41 9.38
#